data_AF-A0A9E1A5H7-F1
#
_entry.id   AF-A0A9E1A5H7-F1
#
_cell.length_a   1.000
_cell.length_b   1.000
_cell.length_c   1.000
_cell.angle_alpha   90.00
_cell.angle_beta   90.00
_cell.angle_gamma   90.00
#
_symmetry.space_group_name_H-M   'P 1'
#
loop_
_entity.id
_entity.type
_entity.pdbx_description
1 polymer ?
#
loop_
_entity_poly.entity_id
_entity_poly.type
_entity_poly.pdbx_seq_one_letter_code
_entity_poly.pdbx_strand_id
1 'polypeptide(L)'
;MKENKKRIVFINLHSSWMLVKVSNVYLFKNSAAVKHKYLLDYLLNHPEYEVCSYINDRGFSILTKGNETFLKFLNLFKYLEHKIILKKNGIDPKKITVIKRLEDIRPDDIVILYNIMTDNYRGMSGVKAFKALSMLHFHGRSTEEALIKEANINCFFNEVNLQESSELFRKYYRIDKPWIVHPFVYQERFKPIKPFAERKNKVFSTGTITYKEHEEFLSVYKDPCDQPARKFVKDNPEFFKDTVDCYSSDYLEGSDVKPYLPTDSKIVRFSKKIGIRRKEKQSST
;
A
#
# COMPACT_ATOMS: atom_id res chain seq x y z
N MET A 1 6.57 8.90 36.86
CA MET A 1 7.56 8.64 35.79
C MET A 1 6.78 8.32 34.53
N LYS A 2 7.01 9.00 33.39
CA LYS A 2 6.43 8.54 32.12
C LYS A 2 7.11 7.21 31.77
N GLU A 3 6.36 6.13 31.66
CA GLU A 3 6.87 4.87 31.09
C GLU A 3 7.57 5.18 29.76
N ASN A 4 8.76 4.61 29.57
CA ASN A 4 9.53 4.80 28.35
C ASN A 4 8.88 4.00 27.21
N LYS A 5 7.87 4.60 26.57
CA LYS A 5 7.13 3.98 25.47
C LYS A 5 8.04 3.79 24.27
N LYS A 6 7.91 2.65 23.60
CA LYS A 6 8.61 2.42 22.33
C LYS A 6 7.91 3.18 21.21
N ARG A 7 8.61 4.15 20.63
CA ARG A 7 8.09 4.97 19.53
C ARG A 7 8.14 4.25 18.20
N ILE A 8 6.99 4.15 17.53
CA ILE A 8 6.85 3.60 16.18
C ILE A 8 6.47 4.73 15.24
N VAL A 9 7.36 5.09 14.33
CA VAL A 9 7.22 6.21 13.40
C VAL A 9 6.80 5.71 12.03
N PHE A 10 5.58 6.04 11.62
CA PHE A 10 5.14 5.86 10.25
C PHE A 10 5.43 7.12 9.43
N ILE A 11 5.90 6.95 8.20
CA ILE A 11 6.08 8.08 7.29
C ILE A 11 4.77 8.35 6.54
N ASN A 12 4.33 9.60 6.55
CA ASN A 12 3.10 10.09 5.93
C ASN A 12 1.88 9.17 6.19
N LEU A 13 1.65 8.76 7.45
CA LEU A 13 0.65 7.72 7.80
C LEU A 13 -0.70 7.90 7.09
N HIS A 14 -1.22 9.12 7.06
CA HIS A 14 -2.49 9.47 6.41
C HIS A 14 -2.57 9.25 4.88
N SER A 15 -1.43 9.15 4.19
CA SER A 15 -1.36 8.87 2.75
C SER A 15 -1.03 7.40 2.46
N SER A 16 -0.74 6.60 3.48
CA SER A 16 -0.47 5.17 3.33
C SER A 16 -1.76 4.37 3.23
N TRP A 17 -2.11 3.97 2.01
CA TRP A 17 -3.27 3.11 1.76
C TRP A 17 -3.12 1.67 2.30
N MET A 18 -1.94 1.33 2.83
CA MET A 18 -1.72 0.11 3.61
C MET A 18 -2.29 0.20 5.03
N LEU A 19 -2.32 1.39 5.62
CA LEU A 19 -2.62 1.61 7.04
C LEU A 19 -4.00 2.23 7.27
N VAL A 20 -4.44 3.10 6.36
CA VAL A 20 -5.72 3.81 6.44
C VAL A 20 -6.40 3.94 5.08
N LYS A 21 -7.71 4.19 5.07
CA LYS A 21 -8.38 4.70 3.87
C LYS A 21 -7.92 6.14 3.64
N VAL A 22 -7.28 6.39 2.51
CA VAL A 22 -6.68 7.70 2.18
C VAL A 22 -7.70 8.66 1.55
N SER A 23 -7.32 9.93 1.33
CA SER A 23 -8.18 10.97 0.75
C SER A 23 -8.88 10.55 -0.54
N ASN A 24 -8.16 9.88 -1.45
CA ASN A 24 -8.70 9.37 -2.71
C ASN A 24 -9.90 8.42 -2.49
N VAL A 25 -9.83 7.53 -1.51
CA VAL A 25 -10.93 6.60 -1.18
C VAL A 25 -12.21 7.36 -0.81
N TYR A 26 -12.09 8.39 0.03
CA TYR A 26 -13.24 9.17 0.47
C TYR A 26 -13.83 10.08 -0.62
N LEU A 27 -12.97 10.66 -1.46
CA LEU A 27 -13.35 11.58 -2.52
C LEU A 27 -13.96 10.86 -3.72
N PHE A 28 -13.39 9.73 -4.13
CA PHE A 28 -13.76 9.03 -5.36
C PHE A 28 -14.53 7.74 -5.13
N LYS A 29 -14.80 7.39 -3.86
CA LYS A 29 -15.49 6.15 -3.46
C LYS A 29 -14.84 4.93 -4.12
N ASN A 30 -13.50 4.91 -4.12
CA ASN A 30 -12.74 3.78 -4.59
C ASN A 30 -12.75 2.69 -3.52
N SER A 31 -12.65 1.42 -3.93
CA SER A 31 -12.42 0.34 -2.97
C SER A 31 -11.06 0.54 -2.30
N ALA A 32 -10.95 0.09 -1.06
CA ALA A 32 -9.73 0.22 -0.28
C ALA A 32 -9.46 -1.10 0.46
N ALA A 33 -8.29 -1.68 0.23
CA ALA A 33 -7.79 -2.84 0.95
C ALA A 33 -6.69 -2.39 1.91
N VAL A 34 -7.05 -2.13 3.16
CA VAL A 34 -6.13 -1.57 4.16
C VAL A 34 -5.39 -2.71 4.86
N LYS A 35 -4.35 -3.24 4.21
CA LYS A 35 -3.72 -4.51 4.54
C LYS A 35 -3.03 -4.55 5.91
N HIS A 36 -2.40 -3.47 6.35
CA HIS A 36 -1.72 -3.36 7.65
C HIS A 36 -2.54 -2.57 8.69
N LYS A 37 -3.86 -2.41 8.49
CA LYS A 37 -4.71 -1.79 9.51
C LYS A 37 -4.60 -2.48 10.87
N TYR A 38 -4.54 -3.81 10.88
CA TYR A 38 -4.43 -4.58 12.12
C TYR A 38 -3.13 -4.27 12.89
N LEU A 39 -2.02 -4.01 12.21
CA LEU A 39 -0.76 -3.60 12.83
C LEU A 39 -0.92 -2.23 13.50
N LEU A 40 -1.52 -1.27 12.80
CA LEU A 40 -1.79 0.05 13.37
C LEU A 40 -2.75 -0.03 14.56
N ASP A 41 -3.82 -0.80 14.43
CA ASP A 41 -4.81 -0.97 15.50
C ASP A 41 -4.20 -1.66 16.72
N TYR A 42 -3.33 -2.66 16.52
CA TYR A 42 -2.55 -3.28 17.60
C TYR A 42 -1.73 -2.22 18.34
N LEU A 43 -0.89 -1.45 17.63
CA LEU A 43 -0.04 -0.43 18.25
C LEU A 43 -0.84 0.66 18.98
N LEU A 44 -2.00 1.06 18.46
CA LEU A 44 -2.87 2.08 19.08
C LEU A 44 -3.64 1.59 20.32
N ASN A 45 -3.73 0.27 20.51
CA ASN A 45 -4.42 -0.37 21.63
C ASN A 45 -3.47 -0.83 22.75
N HIS A 46 -2.15 -0.68 22.54
CA HIS A 46 -1.12 -1.16 23.46
C HIS A 46 -0.35 0.03 24.06
N PRO A 47 -0.48 0.30 25.38
CA PRO A 47 0.03 1.53 26.00
C PRO A 47 1.56 1.64 26.02
N GLU A 48 2.29 0.53 25.88
CA GLU A 48 3.75 0.47 25.79
C GLU A 48 4.30 1.08 24.50
N TYR A 49 3.45 1.29 23.48
CA TYR A 49 3.83 1.94 22.23
C TYR A 49 3.36 3.39 22.16
N GLU A 50 4.16 4.21 21.49
CA GLU A 50 3.76 5.54 21.03
C GLU A 50 3.75 5.53 19.50
N VAL A 51 2.58 5.72 18.90
CA VAL A 51 2.46 5.82 17.43
C VAL A 51 2.74 7.25 17.00
N CYS A 52 3.70 7.42 16.10
CA CYS A 52 4.05 8.70 15.52
C CYS A 52 3.83 8.71 14.00
N SER A 53 3.58 9.90 13.46
CA SER A 53 3.46 10.16 12.03
C SER A 53 4.42 11.27 11.65
N TYR A 54 5.52 10.93 10.97
CA TYR A 54 6.40 11.91 10.35
C TYR A 54 5.82 12.35 9.02
N ILE A 55 5.55 13.65 8.87
CA ILE A 55 4.94 14.19 7.66
C ILE A 55 5.97 15.02 6.89
N ASN A 56 6.52 14.42 5.84
CA ASN A 56 7.59 15.03 5.05
C ASN A 56 7.10 16.18 4.14
N ASP A 57 7.99 16.72 3.32
CA ASP A 57 7.73 17.82 2.39
C ASP A 57 6.85 17.44 1.17
N ARG A 58 6.43 16.18 1.07
CA ARG A 58 5.45 15.65 0.10
C ARG A 58 4.27 14.96 0.79
N GLY A 59 3.92 15.40 2.00
CA GLY A 59 2.85 14.79 2.80
C GLY A 59 1.45 14.93 2.22
N PHE A 60 1.16 15.95 1.41
CA PHE A 60 -0.18 16.15 0.85
C PHE A 60 -0.52 15.13 -0.25
N SER A 61 -1.61 14.38 -0.05
CA SER A 61 -1.85 13.12 -0.78
C SER A 61 -2.93 13.17 -1.86
N ILE A 62 -3.79 14.19 -1.85
CA ILE A 62 -4.86 14.33 -2.86
C ILE A 62 -4.29 14.55 -4.26
N LEU A 63 -3.22 15.33 -4.37
CA LEU A 63 -2.56 15.64 -5.62
C LEU A 63 -1.05 15.58 -5.45
N THR A 64 -0.43 14.57 -6.06
CA THR A 64 1.01 14.29 -5.95
C THR A 64 1.78 14.56 -7.25
N LYS A 65 1.07 14.91 -8.35
CA LYS A 65 1.65 15.21 -9.66
C LYS A 65 1.11 16.55 -10.16
N GLY A 66 1.99 17.41 -10.67
CA GLY A 66 1.64 18.73 -11.16
C GLY A 66 2.81 19.70 -11.07
N ASN A 67 2.53 20.98 -11.31
CA ASN A 67 3.50 22.07 -11.16
C ASN A 67 4.07 22.10 -9.73
N GLU A 68 5.40 22.20 -9.60
CA GLU A 68 6.07 22.12 -8.30
C GLU A 68 5.65 23.22 -7.32
N THR A 69 5.51 24.46 -7.78
CA THR A 69 5.07 25.59 -6.95
C THR A 69 3.68 25.33 -6.39
N PHE A 70 2.78 24.81 -7.23
CA PHE A 70 1.44 24.44 -6.80
C PHE A 70 1.46 23.27 -5.80
N LEU A 71 2.28 22.25 -6.01
CA LEU A 71 2.44 21.14 -5.06
C LEU A 71 3.01 21.61 -3.71
N LYS A 72 3.98 22.53 -3.71
CA LYS A 72 4.52 23.16 -2.49
C LYS A 72 3.43 23.92 -1.73
N PHE A 73 2.59 24.68 -2.44
CA PHE A 73 1.44 25.37 -1.84
C PHE A 73 0.44 24.38 -1.21
N LEU A 74 0.05 23.33 -1.93
CA LEU A 74 -0.85 22.31 -1.40
C LEU A 74 -0.28 21.59 -0.17
N ASN A 75 1.04 21.40 -0.13
CA ASN A 75 1.72 20.78 0.98
C ASN A 75 1.58 21.57 2.30
N LEU A 76 1.24 22.86 2.27
CA LEU A 76 0.90 23.63 3.47
C LEU A 76 -0.30 23.03 4.23
N PHE A 77 -1.20 22.32 3.52
CA PHE A 77 -2.39 21.72 4.08
C PHE A 77 -2.21 20.27 4.56
N LYS A 78 -0.99 19.69 4.47
CA LYS A 78 -0.71 18.29 4.82
C LYS A 78 -1.13 17.91 6.24
N TYR A 79 -0.95 18.81 7.22
CA TYR A 79 -1.35 18.55 8.62
C TYR A 79 -2.86 18.56 8.82
N LEU A 80 -3.57 19.41 8.08
CA LEU A 80 -5.02 19.45 8.09
C LEU A 80 -5.59 18.18 7.44
N GLU A 81 -5.04 17.78 6.29
CA GLU A 81 -5.38 16.53 5.62
C GLU A 81 -5.16 15.34 6.56
N HIS A 82 -4.00 15.26 7.20
CA HIS A 82 -3.69 14.22 8.19
C HIS A 82 -4.76 14.12 9.28
N LYS A 83 -5.12 15.24 9.92
CA LYS A 83 -6.15 15.27 10.97
C LYS A 83 -7.52 14.81 10.45
N ILE A 84 -7.92 15.22 9.24
CA ILE A 84 -9.19 14.83 8.62
C ILE A 84 -9.21 13.32 8.33
N ILE A 85 -8.12 12.78 7.77
CA ILE A 85 -8.04 11.37 7.40
C ILE A 85 -8.05 10.46 8.63
N LEU A 86 -7.33 10.81 9.69
CA LEU A 86 -7.40 10.05 10.94
C LEU A 86 -8.83 9.98 11.47
N LYS A 87 -9.52 11.13 11.58
CA LYS A 87 -10.91 11.19 12.03
C LYS A 87 -11.85 10.34 11.17
N LYS A 88 -11.72 10.41 9.84
CA LYS A 88 -12.55 9.61 8.92
C LYS A 88 -12.30 8.10 9.04
N ASN A 89 -11.11 7.71 9.48
CA ASN A 89 -10.77 6.31 9.77
C ASN A 89 -11.11 5.88 11.21
N GLY A 90 -11.79 6.73 12.00
CA GLY A 90 -12.15 6.43 13.39
C GLY A 90 -10.96 6.47 14.37
N ILE A 91 -9.84 7.09 13.96
CA ILE A 91 -8.65 7.22 14.81
C ILE A 91 -8.67 8.59 15.46
N ASP A 92 -8.60 8.65 16.80
CA ASP A 92 -8.41 9.90 17.52
C ASP A 92 -7.05 10.51 17.16
N PRO A 93 -6.99 11.70 16.54
CA PRO A 93 -5.72 12.34 16.20
C PRO A 93 -4.79 12.57 17.39
N LYS A 94 -5.31 12.62 18.63
CA LYS A 94 -4.49 12.76 19.84
C LYS A 94 -3.68 11.51 20.19
N LYS A 95 -4.07 10.33 19.68
CA LYS A 95 -3.32 9.09 19.86
C LYS A 95 -2.07 8.99 18.96
N ILE A 96 -1.90 9.93 18.03
CA ILE A 96 -0.79 9.93 17.07
C ILE A 96 0.03 11.20 17.24
N THR A 97 1.29 11.05 17.64
CA THR A 97 2.23 12.16 17.74
C THR A 97 2.69 12.58 16.34
N VAL A 98 2.47 13.85 15.96
CA VAL A 98 2.93 14.37 14.67
C VAL A 98 4.36 14.86 14.77
N ILE A 99 5.24 14.26 13.99
CA ILE A 99 6.65 14.67 13.85
C ILE A 99 6.75 15.55 12.60
N LYS A 100 7.28 16.77 12.78
CA LYS A 100 7.33 17.79 11.71
C LYS A 100 8.70 17.91 11.06
N ARG A 101 9.77 17.58 11.80
CA ARG A 101 11.16 17.69 11.34
C ARG A 101 11.85 16.34 11.45
N LEU A 102 12.82 16.09 10.58
CA LEU A 102 13.50 14.81 10.51
C LEU A 102 14.31 14.52 11.78
N GLU A 103 14.87 15.58 12.37
CA GLU A 103 15.73 15.56 13.55
C GLU A 103 14.98 15.18 14.83
N ASP A 104 13.65 15.25 14.82
CA ASP A 104 12.78 14.85 15.93
C ASP A 104 12.53 13.31 15.94
N ILE A 105 13.00 12.59 14.91
CA ILE A 105 13.08 11.12 14.88
C ILE A 105 14.33 10.71 15.67
N ARG A 106 14.13 9.98 16.77
CA ARG A 106 15.20 9.64 17.71
C ARG A 106 15.91 8.35 17.30
N PRO A 107 17.18 8.16 17.71
CA PRO A 107 17.92 6.92 17.41
C PRO A 107 17.26 5.64 17.95
N ASP A 108 16.46 5.73 19.01
CA ASP A 108 15.74 4.61 19.61
C ASP A 108 14.32 4.41 19.02
N ASP A 109 13.88 5.24 18.08
CA ASP A 109 12.63 5.05 17.34
C ASP A 109 12.72 3.82 16.40
N ILE A 110 11.57 3.24 16.07
CA ILE A 110 11.42 2.30 14.95
C ILE A 110 10.64 2.99 13.84
N VAL A 111 11.26 3.15 12.68
CA VAL A 111 10.67 3.76 11.49
C VAL A 111 10.13 2.68 10.56
N ILE A 112 8.85 2.76 10.23
CA ILE A 112 8.19 1.85 9.31
C ILE A 112 8.01 2.52 7.94
N LEU A 113 8.64 1.91 6.94
CA LEU A 113 8.63 2.33 5.54
C LEU A 113 7.81 1.34 4.71
N TYR A 114 7.31 1.80 3.56
CA TYR A 114 6.65 0.95 2.56
C TYR A 114 7.28 1.25 1.21
N ASN A 115 7.84 0.23 0.56
CA ASN A 115 8.59 0.39 -0.70
C ASN A 115 7.73 1.00 -1.82
N ILE A 116 6.48 0.55 -1.91
CA ILE A 116 5.47 1.06 -2.85
C ILE A 116 5.16 2.56 -2.69
N MET A 117 5.47 3.15 -1.54
CA MET A 117 5.29 4.58 -1.28
C MET A 117 6.65 5.26 -1.37
N THR A 118 7.08 5.60 -2.58
CA THR A 118 8.43 6.15 -2.82
C THR A 118 8.74 7.42 -2.00
N ASP A 119 7.72 8.21 -1.66
CA ASP A 119 7.88 9.37 -0.78
C ASP A 119 8.38 9.01 0.63
N ASN A 120 8.25 7.75 1.07
CA ASN A 120 8.76 7.31 2.36
C ASN A 120 10.29 7.37 2.45
N TYR A 121 11.00 7.29 1.33
CA TYR A 121 12.46 7.35 1.33
C TYR A 121 13.02 8.76 1.52
N ARG A 122 12.19 9.80 1.36
CA ARG A 122 12.64 11.21 1.42
C ARG A 122 13.27 11.54 2.77
N GLY A 123 14.56 11.88 2.74
CA GLY A 123 15.35 12.24 3.92
C GLY A 123 15.79 11.05 4.79
N MET A 124 15.46 9.81 4.44
CA MET A 124 15.72 8.65 5.30
C MET A 124 17.22 8.30 5.45
N SER A 125 18.06 8.77 4.52
CA SER A 125 19.52 8.69 4.63
C SER A 125 20.05 9.42 5.87
N GLY A 126 19.41 10.51 6.29
CA GLY A 126 19.76 11.28 7.49
C GLY A 126 19.22 10.70 8.80
N VAL A 127 18.36 9.69 8.76
CA VAL A 127 17.71 9.11 9.94
C VAL A 127 18.56 7.95 10.49
N LYS A 128 18.99 8.07 11.76
CA LYS A 128 19.82 7.07 12.47
C LYS A 128 19.01 6.02 13.25
N ALA A 129 17.69 6.11 13.22
CA ALA A 129 16.78 5.17 13.87
C ALA A 129 16.76 3.81 13.16
N PHE A 130 16.20 2.79 13.83
CA PHE A 130 15.95 1.50 13.19
C PHE A 130 14.88 1.64 12.10
N LYS A 131 15.16 1.19 10.88
CA LYS A 131 14.29 1.31 9.70
C LYS A 131 13.88 -0.06 9.19
N ALA A 132 12.59 -0.36 9.28
CA ALA A 132 11.98 -1.57 8.71
C ALA A 132 11.24 -1.22 7.42
N LEU A 133 11.60 -1.86 6.32
CA LEU A 133 10.98 -1.62 5.02
C LEU A 133 10.00 -2.71 4.64
N SER A 134 8.74 -2.34 4.43
CA SER A 134 7.74 -3.25 3.91
C SER A 134 7.92 -3.46 2.42
N MET A 135 8.01 -4.72 2.01
CA MET A 135 7.96 -5.13 0.60
C MET A 135 6.54 -5.52 0.16
N LEU A 136 5.52 -5.18 0.96
CA LEU A 136 4.14 -5.41 0.59
C LEU A 136 3.78 -4.63 -0.68
N HIS A 137 3.08 -5.29 -1.62
CA HIS A 137 2.85 -4.78 -2.97
C HIS A 137 4.15 -4.49 -3.75
N PHE A 138 5.08 -5.44 -3.71
CA PHE A 138 6.30 -5.43 -4.50
C PHE A 138 6.03 -5.33 -6.02
N HIS A 139 6.57 -4.30 -6.67
CA HIS A 139 6.56 -4.17 -8.14
C HIS A 139 7.83 -4.72 -8.79
N GLY A 140 8.99 -4.62 -8.14
CA GLY A 140 10.26 -5.10 -8.69
C GLY A 140 10.87 -4.18 -9.72
N ARG A 141 10.93 -2.88 -9.43
CA ARG A 141 11.59 -1.89 -10.29
C ARG A 141 13.06 -1.76 -9.93
N SER A 142 13.92 -1.79 -10.94
CA SER A 142 15.38 -1.68 -10.77
C SER A 142 15.81 -0.41 -10.03
N THR A 143 15.08 0.69 -10.22
CA THR A 143 15.34 1.98 -9.59
C THR A 143 15.10 2.01 -8.08
N GLU A 144 14.37 1.05 -7.53
CA GLU A 144 14.07 0.99 -6.09
C GLU A 144 15.32 0.59 -5.28
N GLU A 145 16.24 -0.19 -5.85
CA GLU A 145 17.44 -0.65 -5.13
C GLU A 145 18.28 0.52 -4.60
N ALA A 146 18.51 1.53 -5.45
CA ALA A 146 19.28 2.71 -5.08
C ALA A 146 18.63 3.46 -3.91
N LEU A 147 17.30 3.61 -3.94
CA LEU A 147 16.54 4.26 -2.86
C LEU A 147 16.64 3.49 -1.54
N ILE A 148 16.58 2.15 -1.60
CA ILE A 148 16.68 1.30 -0.41
C ILE A 148 18.09 1.37 0.19
N LYS A 149 19.13 1.33 -0.65
CA LYS A 149 20.54 1.47 -0.23
C LYS A 149 20.78 2.84 0.40
N GLU A 150 20.33 3.91 -0.24
CA GLU A 150 20.45 5.28 0.27
C GLU A 150 19.73 5.46 1.61
N ALA A 151 18.53 4.91 1.74
CA ALA A 151 17.77 4.96 2.98
C ALA A 151 18.40 4.15 4.12
N ASN A 152 19.41 3.32 3.84
CA ASN A 152 20.17 2.51 4.80
C ASN A 152 19.24 1.79 5.80
N ILE A 153 18.36 0.95 5.28
CA ILE A 153 17.40 0.19 6.08
C ILE A 153 18.10 -0.89 6.93
N ASN A 154 17.43 -1.33 7.99
CA ASN A 154 17.93 -2.37 8.90
C ASN A 154 17.35 -3.74 8.57
N CYS A 155 16.09 -3.82 8.16
CA CYS A 155 15.46 -5.08 7.76
C CYS A 155 14.35 -4.88 6.72
N PHE A 156 14.03 -5.96 6.01
CA PHE A 156 12.81 -6.07 5.25
C PHE A 156 11.72 -6.74 6.10
N PHE A 157 10.46 -6.43 5.83
CA PHE A 157 9.35 -7.24 6.31
C PHE A 157 8.26 -7.40 5.26
N ASN A 158 7.69 -8.59 5.16
CA ASN A 158 6.69 -8.94 4.17
C ASN A 158 6.02 -10.27 4.54
N GLU A 159 4.99 -10.67 3.81
CA GLU A 159 4.35 -11.98 3.98
C GLU A 159 5.29 -13.17 3.67
N VAL A 160 6.30 -12.94 2.84
CA VAL A 160 7.30 -13.93 2.42
C VAL A 160 8.67 -13.29 2.29
N ASN A 161 9.73 -14.08 2.43
CA ASN A 161 11.09 -13.66 2.12
C ASN A 161 11.30 -13.61 0.59
N LEU A 162 11.28 -12.42 -0.01
CA LEU A 162 11.44 -12.28 -1.46
C LEU A 162 12.85 -12.63 -1.96
N GLN A 163 13.87 -12.54 -1.11
CA GLN A 163 15.23 -12.95 -1.46
C GLN A 163 15.28 -14.46 -1.77
N GLU A 164 14.50 -15.25 -1.04
CA GLU A 164 14.36 -16.69 -1.26
C GLU A 164 13.29 -17.03 -2.30
N SER A 165 12.17 -16.30 -2.32
CA SER A 165 10.98 -16.70 -3.09
C SER A 165 10.79 -16.00 -4.44
N SER A 166 11.55 -14.95 -4.76
CA SER A 166 11.33 -14.13 -5.95
C SER A 166 12.59 -13.98 -6.80
N GLU A 167 12.55 -14.51 -8.03
CA GLU A 167 13.62 -14.34 -9.00
C GLU A 167 13.81 -12.87 -9.40
N LEU A 168 12.69 -12.14 -9.55
CA LEU A 168 12.70 -10.71 -9.81
C LEU A 168 13.45 -9.93 -8.72
N PHE A 169 13.21 -10.27 -7.44
CA PHE A 169 13.93 -9.63 -6.35
C PHE A 169 15.43 -9.95 -6.41
N ARG A 170 15.80 -11.23 -6.54
CA ARG A 170 17.22 -11.64 -6.62
C ARG A 170 17.97 -10.99 -7.78
N LYS A 171 17.31 -10.78 -8.91
CA LYS A 171 17.94 -10.18 -10.09
C LYS A 171 18.25 -8.70 -9.90
N TYR A 172 17.30 -7.93 -9.35
CA TYR A 172 17.35 -6.46 -9.31
C TYR A 172 17.70 -5.84 -7.95
N TYR A 173 17.66 -6.62 -6.87
CA TYR A 173 17.91 -6.12 -5.51
C TYR A 173 19.08 -6.89 -4.90
N ARG A 174 20.28 -6.33 -5.01
CA ARG A 174 21.52 -6.83 -4.40
C ARG A 174 21.70 -6.18 -3.03
N ILE A 175 20.77 -6.50 -2.13
CA ILE A 175 20.70 -5.97 -0.77
C ILE A 175 20.52 -7.14 0.17
N ASP A 176 21.54 -7.39 1.00
CA ASP A 176 21.49 -8.44 2.00
C ASP A 176 21.14 -7.84 3.37
N LYS A 177 19.89 -8.05 3.79
CA LYS A 177 19.36 -7.57 5.07
C LYS A 177 18.43 -8.63 5.66
N PRO A 178 18.32 -8.71 6.99
CA PRO A 178 17.38 -9.62 7.65
C PRO A 178 15.94 -9.42 7.17
N TRP A 179 15.20 -10.53 7.09
CA TRP A 179 13.79 -10.56 6.76
C TRP A 179 12.94 -10.91 7.97
N ILE A 180 11.90 -10.12 8.22
CA ILE A 180 10.84 -10.44 9.17
C ILE A 180 9.63 -10.91 8.37
N VAL A 181 9.33 -12.20 8.46
CA VAL A 181 8.14 -12.77 7.81
C VAL A 181 6.92 -12.48 8.68
N HIS A 182 5.99 -11.71 8.14
CA HIS A 182 4.80 -11.23 8.82
C HIS A 182 3.55 -11.64 8.03
N PRO A 183 2.99 -12.84 8.31
CA PRO A 183 1.90 -13.40 7.52
C PRO A 183 0.57 -12.66 7.77
N PHE A 184 -0.30 -12.61 6.76
CA PHE A 184 -1.67 -12.13 7.00
C PHE A 184 -2.47 -13.12 7.84
N VAL A 185 -3.25 -12.55 8.76
CA VAL A 185 -4.25 -13.26 9.54
C VAL A 185 -5.60 -13.09 8.85
N TYR A 186 -6.33 -14.18 8.66
CA TYR A 186 -7.68 -14.11 8.10
C TYR A 186 -8.60 -13.32 9.04
N GLN A 187 -9.47 -12.49 8.46
CA GLN A 187 -10.42 -11.71 9.25
C GLN A 187 -11.44 -12.61 9.94
N GLU A 188 -11.98 -12.16 11.08
CA GLU A 188 -12.97 -12.91 11.87
C GLU A 188 -14.20 -13.36 11.09
N ARG A 189 -14.55 -12.71 9.97
CA ARG A 189 -15.67 -13.14 9.12
C ARG A 189 -15.47 -14.52 8.48
N PHE A 190 -14.24 -15.00 8.37
CA PHE A 190 -13.93 -16.31 7.83
C PHE A 190 -14.07 -17.37 8.94
N LYS A 191 -15.32 -17.71 9.28
CA LYS A 191 -15.64 -18.73 10.30
C LYS A 191 -16.09 -20.03 9.64
N PRO A 192 -15.72 -21.20 10.19
CA PRO A 192 -16.26 -22.48 9.75
C PRO A 192 -17.71 -22.62 10.23
N ILE A 193 -18.66 -22.03 9.49
CA ILE A 193 -20.09 -22.10 9.82
C ILE A 193 -20.74 -23.45 9.50
N LYS A 194 -20.08 -24.27 8.67
CA LYS A 194 -20.56 -25.59 8.24
C LYS A 194 -19.44 -26.63 8.36
N PRO A 195 -19.68 -27.85 8.86
CA PRO A 195 -18.69 -28.93 8.86
C PRO A 195 -18.15 -29.22 7.46
N PHE A 196 -16.86 -29.58 7.34
CA PHE A 196 -16.21 -29.79 6.04
C PHE A 196 -16.93 -30.84 5.19
N ALA A 197 -17.37 -31.95 5.80
CA ALA A 197 -18.08 -33.04 5.14
C ALA A 197 -19.40 -32.63 4.47
N GLU A 198 -20.00 -31.51 4.88
CA GLU A 198 -21.25 -31.01 4.31
C GLU A 198 -21.04 -29.87 3.30
N ARG A 199 -19.79 -29.46 3.04
CA ARG A 199 -19.47 -28.39 2.09
C ARG A 199 -19.43 -28.95 0.67
N LYS A 200 -19.69 -28.07 -0.30
CA LYS A 200 -19.32 -28.37 -1.68
C LYS A 200 -17.79 -28.39 -1.75
N ASN A 201 -17.22 -29.48 -2.24
CA ASN A 201 -15.78 -29.65 -2.39
C ASN A 201 -15.27 -28.95 -3.65
N LYS A 202 -15.46 -27.63 -3.70
CA LYS A 202 -14.97 -26.77 -4.78
C LYS A 202 -14.03 -25.71 -4.22
N VAL A 203 -13.00 -25.41 -4.99
CA VAL A 203 -12.14 -24.26 -4.76
C VAL A 203 -12.84 -23.01 -5.27
N PHE A 204 -12.67 -21.89 -4.57
CA PHE A 204 -13.20 -20.60 -5.01
C PHE A 204 -12.05 -19.76 -5.56
N SER A 205 -12.00 -19.56 -6.88
CA SER A 205 -11.02 -18.68 -7.51
C SER A 205 -11.63 -17.30 -7.68
N THR A 206 -11.09 -16.30 -7.00
CA THR A 206 -11.62 -14.94 -7.03
C THR A 206 -10.50 -13.91 -7.03
N GLY A 207 -10.81 -12.73 -7.53
CA GLY A 207 -9.93 -11.58 -7.55
C GLY A 207 -9.56 -11.15 -8.96
N THR A 208 -8.96 -9.97 -9.03
CA THR A 208 -8.57 -9.34 -10.29
C THR A 208 -7.27 -9.95 -10.82
N ILE A 209 -7.18 -10.09 -12.14
CA ILE A 209 -5.97 -10.41 -12.89
C ILE A 209 -5.39 -9.10 -13.41
N THR A 210 -4.16 -8.79 -13.02
CA THR A 210 -3.45 -7.56 -13.38
C THR A 210 -2.19 -7.87 -14.17
N TYR A 211 -1.73 -6.88 -14.94
CA TYR A 211 -0.59 -7.03 -15.84
C TYR A 211 0.52 -6.04 -15.49
N LYS A 212 1.78 -6.50 -15.59
CA LYS A 212 3.01 -5.73 -15.38
C LYS A 212 3.84 -5.79 -16.65
N GLU A 213 3.82 -4.71 -17.42
CA GLU A 213 4.46 -4.64 -18.74
C GLU A 213 5.87 -4.05 -18.70
N HIS A 214 6.39 -3.77 -17.50
CA HIS A 214 7.72 -3.18 -17.42
C HIS A 214 8.82 -4.21 -17.66
N GLU A 215 9.91 -3.71 -18.25
CA GLU A 215 11.05 -4.50 -18.68
C GLU A 215 11.56 -5.44 -17.59
N GLU A 216 11.65 -4.99 -16.33
CA GLU A 216 12.18 -5.83 -15.27
C GLU A 216 11.35 -7.10 -15.07
N PHE A 217 10.02 -6.95 -15.03
CA PHE A 217 9.09 -8.06 -14.84
C PHE A 217 9.12 -9.01 -16.03
N LEU A 218 9.00 -8.47 -17.25
CA LEU A 218 9.00 -9.24 -18.49
C LEU A 218 10.33 -9.93 -18.75
N SER A 219 11.46 -9.32 -18.36
CA SER A 219 12.77 -9.94 -18.55
C SER A 219 12.92 -11.24 -17.77
N VAL A 220 12.24 -11.38 -16.64
CA VAL A 220 12.27 -12.54 -15.75
C VAL A 220 11.18 -13.53 -16.14
N TYR A 221 9.92 -13.09 -16.18
CA TYR A 221 8.78 -14.01 -16.29
C TYR A 221 8.28 -14.23 -17.72
N LYS A 222 8.71 -13.40 -18.70
CA LYS A 222 8.28 -13.42 -20.12
C LYS A 222 6.78 -13.24 -20.38
N ASP A 223 5.96 -13.31 -19.35
CA ASP A 223 4.51 -13.08 -19.35
C ASP A 223 4.21 -11.87 -18.44
N PRO A 224 3.40 -10.88 -18.88
CA PRO A 224 3.03 -9.74 -18.05
C PRO A 224 2.05 -10.07 -16.92
N CYS A 225 1.42 -11.25 -16.91
CA CYS A 225 0.40 -11.61 -15.94
C CYS A 225 0.97 -11.74 -14.52
N ASP A 226 0.48 -10.91 -13.59
CA ASP A 226 0.94 -10.91 -12.20
C ASP A 226 0.28 -12.02 -11.35
N GLN A 227 -0.81 -12.63 -11.86
CA GLN A 227 -1.52 -13.73 -11.19
C GLN A 227 -1.82 -14.90 -12.17
N PRO A 228 -0.79 -15.61 -12.67
CA PRO A 228 -0.95 -16.62 -13.72
C PRO A 228 -1.89 -17.76 -13.32
N ALA A 229 -1.91 -18.19 -12.06
CA ALA A 229 -2.84 -19.21 -11.58
C ALA A 229 -4.32 -18.79 -11.71
N ARG A 230 -4.65 -17.52 -11.44
CA ARG A 230 -6.02 -17.00 -11.62
C ARG A 230 -6.40 -16.98 -13.10
N LYS A 231 -5.48 -16.52 -13.95
CA LYS A 231 -5.67 -16.48 -15.40
C LYS A 231 -5.87 -17.88 -15.98
N PHE A 232 -5.05 -18.85 -15.57
CA PHE A 232 -5.18 -20.23 -16.03
C PHE A 232 -6.56 -20.83 -15.72
N VAL A 233 -7.07 -20.63 -14.50
CA VAL A 233 -8.43 -21.08 -14.15
C VAL A 233 -9.50 -20.37 -14.97
N LYS A 234 -9.39 -19.04 -15.15
CA LYS A 234 -10.35 -18.25 -15.94
C LYS A 234 -10.38 -18.70 -17.40
N ASP A 235 -9.22 -18.97 -17.99
CA ASP A 235 -9.09 -19.29 -19.41
C ASP A 235 -9.45 -20.76 -19.74
N ASN A 236 -9.59 -21.62 -18.72
CA ASN A 236 -9.89 -23.05 -18.88
C ASN A 236 -11.16 -23.48 -18.10
N PRO A 237 -12.33 -22.84 -18.32
CA PRO A 237 -13.52 -23.07 -17.50
C PRO A 237 -14.04 -24.51 -17.58
N GLU A 238 -13.98 -25.15 -18.76
CA GLU A 238 -14.46 -26.53 -18.93
C GLU A 238 -13.61 -27.55 -18.17
N PHE A 239 -12.30 -27.33 -18.09
CA PHE A 239 -11.40 -28.20 -17.33
C PHE A 239 -11.69 -28.12 -15.82
N PHE A 240 -12.07 -26.94 -15.33
CA PHE A 240 -12.25 -26.67 -13.91
C PHE A 240 -13.70 -26.71 -13.42
N LYS A 241 -14.69 -26.89 -14.30
CA LYS A 241 -16.13 -26.75 -13.96
C LYS A 241 -16.59 -27.54 -12.74
N ASP A 242 -16.01 -28.72 -12.50
CA ASP A 242 -16.38 -29.60 -11.40
C ASP A 242 -15.61 -29.33 -10.10
N THR A 243 -14.47 -28.64 -10.19
CA THR A 243 -13.53 -28.48 -9.06
C THR A 243 -13.34 -27.04 -8.61
N VAL A 244 -13.61 -26.06 -9.47
CA VAL A 244 -13.39 -24.64 -9.17
C VAL A 244 -14.57 -23.80 -9.63
N ASP A 245 -15.11 -22.99 -8.72
CA ASP A 245 -15.99 -21.89 -9.10
C ASP A 245 -15.13 -20.63 -9.32
N CYS A 246 -15.09 -20.14 -10.56
CA CYS A 246 -14.25 -19.01 -10.95
C CYS A 246 -15.06 -17.71 -11.07
N TYR A 247 -14.62 -16.70 -10.32
CA TYR A 247 -15.13 -15.32 -10.34
C TYR A 247 -13.98 -14.32 -10.51
N SER A 248 -12.88 -14.76 -11.14
CA SER A 248 -11.78 -13.88 -11.49
C SER A 248 -12.11 -13.07 -12.74
N SER A 249 -11.65 -11.83 -12.76
CA SER A 249 -11.85 -10.91 -13.88
C SER A 249 -10.54 -10.18 -14.18
N ASP A 250 -10.35 -9.78 -15.43
CA ASP A 250 -9.26 -8.90 -15.81
C ASP A 250 -9.43 -7.51 -15.19
N TYR A 251 -8.30 -6.84 -14.94
CA TYR A 251 -8.31 -5.46 -14.47
C TYR A 251 -8.99 -4.57 -15.50
N LEU A 252 -9.99 -3.79 -15.06
CA LEU A 252 -10.85 -2.94 -15.89
C LEU A 252 -11.88 -3.68 -16.75
N GLU A 253 -12.01 -5.01 -16.63
CA GLU A 253 -13.09 -5.76 -17.25
C GLU A 253 -14.45 -5.20 -16.78
N GLY A 254 -15.25 -4.68 -17.71
CA GLY A 254 -16.52 -4.01 -17.43
C GLY A 254 -16.41 -2.64 -16.72
N SER A 255 -15.22 -2.00 -16.71
CA SER A 255 -15.09 -0.67 -16.09
C SER A 255 -15.55 0.44 -17.02
N ASP A 256 -16.82 0.79 -16.94
CA ASP A 256 -17.27 2.09 -17.45
C ASP A 256 -16.61 3.21 -16.66
N VAL A 257 -16.32 4.33 -17.32
CA VAL A 257 -15.88 5.55 -16.66
C VAL A 257 -16.93 5.92 -15.60
N LYS A 258 -16.52 6.01 -14.32
CA LYS A 258 -17.43 6.41 -13.24
C LYS A 258 -18.16 7.70 -13.65
N PRO A 259 -19.50 7.68 -13.83
CA PRO A 259 -20.22 8.83 -14.34
C PRO A 259 -20.12 10.00 -13.36
N TYR A 260 -20.33 11.22 -13.87
CA TYR A 260 -20.54 12.37 -12.99
C TYR A 260 -21.85 12.17 -12.25
N LEU A 261 -21.81 12.26 -10.92
CA LEU A 261 -23.00 12.20 -10.10
C LEU A 261 -23.48 13.63 -9.82
N PRO A 262 -24.80 13.89 -9.78
CA PRO A 262 -25.34 15.20 -9.42
C PRO A 262 -24.81 15.72 -8.07
N THR A 263 -24.54 14.80 -7.14
CA THR A 263 -24.00 15.06 -5.79
C THR A 263 -22.48 15.27 -5.74
N ASP A 264 -21.76 15.17 -6.87
CA ASP A 264 -20.32 15.41 -6.91
C ASP A 264 -20.00 16.88 -6.61
N SER A 265 -19.17 17.11 -5.59
CA SER A 265 -18.60 18.43 -5.32
C SER A 265 -17.70 18.92 -6.46
N LYS A 266 -17.47 20.24 -6.55
CA LYS A 266 -16.60 20.85 -7.57
C LYS A 266 -15.18 20.23 -7.61
N ILE A 267 -14.64 19.84 -6.46
CA ILE A 267 -13.32 19.19 -6.33
C ILE A 267 -13.34 17.77 -6.92
N VAL A 268 -14.40 17.01 -6.65
CA VAL A 268 -14.59 15.66 -7.19
C VAL A 268 -14.76 15.71 -8.71
N ARG A 269 -15.54 16.66 -9.22
CA ARG A 269 -15.72 16.85 -10.68
C ARG A 269 -14.41 17.21 -11.37
N PHE A 270 -13.64 18.16 -10.83
CA PHE A 270 -12.34 18.54 -11.38
C PHE A 270 -11.36 17.36 -11.42
N SER A 271 -11.35 16.56 -10.36
CA SER A 271 -10.44 15.43 -10.25
C SER A 271 -10.89 14.22 -11.11
N LYS A 272 -12.20 13.98 -11.26
CA LYS A 272 -12.74 13.01 -12.25
C LYS A 272 -12.32 13.41 -13.66
N LYS A 273 -12.42 14.69 -14.02
CA LYS A 273 -11.96 15.24 -15.31
C LYS A 273 -10.47 14.98 -15.57
N ILE A 274 -9.62 15.06 -14.53
CA ILE A 274 -8.19 14.73 -14.63
C ILE A 274 -7.97 13.21 -14.73
N GLY A 275 -8.72 12.40 -13.96
CA GLY A 275 -8.62 10.94 -13.98
C GLY A 275 -9.04 10.30 -15.30
N ILE A 276 -10.08 10.83 -15.95
CA ILE A 276 -10.55 10.40 -17.28
C ILE A 276 -9.48 10.65 -18.34
N ARG A 277 -8.93 11.87 -18.39
CA ARG A 277 -7.81 12.23 -19.30
C ARG A 277 -6.55 11.38 -19.10
N ARG A 278 -6.38 10.73 -17.94
CA ARG A 278 -5.26 9.83 -17.65
C ARG A 278 -5.51 8.42 -18.19
N LYS A 279 -6.74 7.89 -18.09
CA LYS A 279 -7.10 6.60 -18.69
C LYS A 279 -6.95 6.65 -20.22
N GLU A 280 -7.39 7.73 -20.86
CA GLU A 280 -7.24 7.94 -22.31
C GLU A 280 -5.78 7.99 -22.78
N LYS A 281 -4.86 8.48 -21.92
CA LYS A 281 -3.42 8.51 -22.19
C LYS A 281 -2.70 7.18 -21.94
N GLN A 282 -3.24 6.30 -21.09
CA GLN A 282 -2.69 4.95 -20.86
C GLN A 282 -3.16 3.94 -21.90
N SER A 283 -4.27 4.20 -22.60
CA SER A 283 -4.74 3.39 -23.73
C SER A 283 -4.14 3.81 -25.08
N SER A 284 -3.23 4.78 -25.10
CA SER A 284 -2.60 5.33 -26.31
C SER A 284 -1.06 5.23 -26.30
N THR A 285 -0.52 4.35 -25.46
CA THR A 285 0.89 3.94 -25.37
C THR A 285 0.94 2.46 -25.06
#